data_AF-A0ABD7E316-F1
#
_entry.id   AF-A0ABD7E316-F1
#
_cell.length_a   1.000
_cell.length_b   1.000
_cell.length_c   1.000
_cell.angle_alpha   90.00
_cell.angle_beta   90.00
_cell.angle_gamma   90.00
#
_symmetry.space_group_name_H-M   'P 1'
#
loop_
_entity.id
_entity.type
_entity.pdbx_description
1 polymer ?
#
loop_
_entity_poly.entity_id
_entity_poly.type
_entity_poly.pdbx_seq_one_letter_code
_entity_poly.pdbx_strand_id
1 'polypeptide(L)'
;MRKINERASLTNASLDCDPSPDKRAVRIVDFRQDDDGDWVAVLSCGHTQHVRHRPPWQNRPWVLDPEQRQVRLGSLFPCGWCAMDRSHDESKEV
;
A
#
# COMPACT_ATOMS: atom_id res chain seq x y z
N MET A 1 36.94 31.68 -32.56
CA MET A 1 35.83 32.11 -31.67
C MET A 1 36.10 31.62 -30.26
N ARG A 2 36.25 32.53 -29.29
CA ARG A 2 36.20 32.24 -27.85
C ARG A 2 34.79 32.55 -27.35
N LYS A 3 34.22 31.68 -26.52
CA LYS A 3 33.24 31.98 -25.44
C LYS A 3 33.13 30.75 -24.54
N ILE A 4 33.94 30.61 -23.48
CA ILE A 4 33.60 30.86 -22.06
C ILE A 4 32.13 30.60 -21.68
N ASN A 5 31.87 29.62 -20.81
CA ASN A 5 31.42 29.90 -19.44
C ASN A 5 31.39 28.62 -18.57
N GLU A 6 32.01 28.75 -17.40
CA GLU A 6 32.13 27.77 -16.35
C GLU A 6 30.84 27.63 -15.52
N ARG A 7 30.69 26.49 -14.84
CA ARG A 7 29.97 26.32 -13.55
C ARG A 7 28.51 26.81 -13.48
N ALA A 8 27.59 25.85 -13.59
CA ALA A 8 26.54 25.73 -12.59
C ALA A 8 26.71 24.39 -11.88
N SER A 9 27.31 24.46 -10.69
CA SER A 9 27.19 23.45 -9.64
C SER A 9 25.75 22.95 -9.54
N LEU A 10 25.58 21.63 -9.52
CA LEU A 10 24.68 20.98 -8.57
C LEU A 10 25.34 19.66 -8.15
N THR A 11 26.37 19.77 -7.31
CA THR A 11 26.50 18.79 -6.24
C THR A 11 25.16 18.68 -5.50
N ASN A 12 24.79 17.46 -5.16
CA ASN A 12 23.70 17.09 -4.26
C ASN A 12 22.27 17.39 -4.76
N ALA A 13 21.68 16.45 -5.50
CA ALA A 13 20.43 15.86 -5.01
C ALA A 13 20.85 14.70 -4.09
N SER A 14 21.50 15.05 -2.99
CA SER A 14 20.89 14.99 -1.67
C SER A 14 20.64 13.54 -1.28
N LEU A 15 21.42 13.09 -0.30
CA LEU A 15 21.09 12.01 0.63
C LEU A 15 19.76 12.26 1.41
N ASP A 16 18.88 13.09 0.87
CA ASP A 16 17.54 13.41 1.38
C ASP A 16 16.44 12.86 0.47
N CYS A 17 16.78 11.89 -0.40
CA CYS A 17 15.86 10.78 -0.49
C CYS A 17 15.96 10.05 0.85
N ASP A 18 15.32 10.59 1.88
CA ASP A 18 14.70 9.77 2.90
C ASP A 18 13.51 9.13 2.15
N PRO A 19 13.59 7.88 1.63
CA PRO A 19 12.36 7.13 1.48
C PRO A 19 11.89 6.92 2.92
N SER A 20 11.16 7.91 3.42
CA SER A 20 10.43 7.91 4.68
C SER A 20 10.04 6.49 5.01
N PRO A 21 10.46 5.99 6.18
CA PRO A 21 10.41 4.58 6.49
C PRO A 21 8.99 4.10 6.22
N ASP A 22 8.90 3.04 5.41
CA ASP A 22 7.69 2.27 5.23
C ASP A 22 6.60 2.80 4.28
N LYS A 23 6.96 3.22 3.05
CA LYS A 23 5.99 3.17 1.91
C LYS A 23 5.47 1.75 1.59
N ARG A 24 5.90 0.72 2.34
CA ARG A 24 5.54 -0.69 2.16
C ARG A 24 4.70 -1.26 3.31
N ALA A 25 4.64 -0.58 4.45
CA ALA A 25 3.96 -1.09 5.63
C ALA A 25 2.53 -0.55 5.69
N VAL A 26 1.65 -1.19 4.94
CA VAL A 26 0.22 -0.87 4.98
C VAL A 26 -0.38 -1.43 6.26
N ARG A 27 -1.19 -0.63 6.96
CA ARG A 27 -1.86 -1.03 8.20
C ARG A 27 -3.35 -1.18 7.99
N ILE A 28 -3.99 -2.02 8.78
CA ILE A 28 -5.45 -2.08 8.82
C ILE A 28 -5.97 -0.88 9.64
N VAL A 29 -6.81 -0.06 9.04
CA VAL A 29 -7.42 1.10 9.72
C VAL A 29 -8.84 0.82 10.18
N ASP A 30 -9.58 -0.04 9.46
CA ASP A 30 -10.96 -0.37 9.80
C ASP A 30 -11.41 -1.70 9.18
N PHE A 31 -12.55 -2.23 9.64
CA PHE A 31 -13.20 -3.40 9.05
C PHE A 31 -14.69 -3.15 8.82
N ARG A 32 -15.17 -3.40 7.60
CA ARG A 32 -16.59 -3.30 7.25
C ARG A 32 -17.07 -4.54 6.50
N GLN A 33 -18.38 -4.75 6.48
CA GLN A 33 -18.99 -5.72 5.58
C GLN A 33 -19.41 -5.04 4.28
N ASP A 34 -19.32 -5.76 3.17
CA ASP A 34 -19.95 -5.37 1.91
C ASP A 34 -21.43 -5.78 1.87
N ASP A 35 -22.05 -5.61 0.71
CA ASP A 35 -23.47 -5.92 0.48
C ASP A 35 -23.78 -7.43 0.53
N ASP A 36 -22.78 -8.30 0.25
CA ASP A 36 -22.91 -9.76 0.36
C ASP A 36 -22.66 -10.27 1.79
N GLY A 37 -22.28 -9.36 2.71
CA GLY A 37 -21.91 -9.69 4.09
C GLY A 37 -20.47 -10.20 4.23
N ASP A 38 -19.66 -10.07 3.19
CA ASP A 38 -18.24 -10.42 3.22
C ASP A 38 -17.43 -9.31 3.90
N TRP A 39 -16.42 -9.73 4.67
CA TRP A 39 -15.59 -8.81 5.45
C TRP A 39 -14.48 -8.19 4.59
N VAL A 40 -14.44 -6.86 4.62
CA VAL A 40 -13.48 -6.00 3.94
C VAL A 40 -12.62 -5.28 4.97
N ALA A 41 -11.30 -5.42 4.86
CA ALA A 41 -10.35 -4.61 5.62
C ALA A 41 -10.07 -3.31 4.86
N VAL A 42 -10.25 -2.17 5.53
CA VAL A 42 -9.83 -0.86 5.05
C VAL A 42 -8.37 -0.66 5.45
N LEU A 43 -7.55 -0.24 4.50
CA LEU A 43 -6.11 -0.14 4.67
C LEU A 43 -5.64 1.32 4.67
N SER A 44 -4.52 1.58 5.35
CA SER A 44 -3.94 2.93 5.47
C SER A 44 -3.46 3.52 4.14
N CYS A 45 -3.30 2.70 3.10
CA CYS A 45 -3.03 3.15 1.73
C CYS A 45 -4.27 3.64 0.97
N GLY A 46 -5.46 3.61 1.58
CA GLY A 46 -6.73 4.00 0.95
C GLY A 46 -7.43 2.86 0.20
N HIS A 47 -6.76 1.71 0.01
CA HIS A 47 -7.37 0.53 -0.61
C HIS A 47 -8.17 -0.30 0.39
N THR A 48 -9.08 -1.10 -0.14
CA THR A 48 -9.83 -2.11 0.61
C THR A 48 -9.47 -3.52 0.13
N GLN A 49 -9.40 -4.47 1.05
CA GLN A 49 -9.09 -5.87 0.75
C GLN A 49 -10.12 -6.80 1.39
N HIS A 50 -10.72 -7.67 0.59
CA HIS A 50 -11.52 -8.78 1.10
C HIS A 50 -10.65 -9.72 1.93
N VAL A 51 -11.03 -9.92 3.18
CA VAL A 51 -10.36 -10.81 4.14
C VAL A 51 -11.13 -12.11 4.35
N ARG A 52 -12.31 -12.23 3.75
CA ARG A 52 -13.13 -13.44 3.70
C ARG A 52 -13.77 -13.56 2.32
N HIS A 53 -13.77 -14.77 1.78
CA HIS A 53 -14.61 -15.16 0.66
C HIS A 53 -15.22 -16.53 0.96
N ARG A 54 -16.46 -16.76 0.52
CA ARG A 54 -17.07 -18.10 0.40
C ARG A 54 -16.57 -18.76 -0.91
N PRO A 55 -16.51 -20.10 -1.07
CA PRO A 55 -15.81 -21.17 -0.32
C PRO A 55 -14.27 -21.10 -0.45
N PRO A 56 -13.49 -21.80 0.39
CA PRO A 56 -12.28 -21.23 0.99
C PRO A 56 -10.98 -21.58 0.27
N TRP A 57 -10.12 -20.58 0.05
CA TRP A 57 -8.69 -20.80 -0.22
C TRP A 57 -7.78 -20.18 0.86
N GLN A 58 -8.31 -19.36 1.77
CA GLN A 58 -7.56 -18.83 2.91
C GLN A 58 -8.47 -18.73 4.15
N ASN A 59 -8.31 -19.65 5.10
CA ASN A 59 -9.02 -19.58 6.38
C ASN A 59 -8.42 -18.45 7.23
N ARG A 60 -9.22 -17.41 7.50
CA ARG A 60 -8.86 -16.28 8.36
C ARG A 60 -9.87 -16.20 9.52
N PRO A 61 -9.78 -17.11 10.51
CA PRO A 61 -10.80 -17.26 11.55
C PRO A 61 -10.95 -16.01 12.42
N TRP A 62 -9.86 -15.25 12.60
CA TRP A 62 -9.83 -13.97 13.31
C TRP A 62 -10.76 -12.91 12.70
N VAL A 63 -11.18 -13.05 11.44
CA VAL A 63 -12.09 -12.09 10.78
C VAL A 63 -13.50 -12.20 11.34
N LEU A 64 -13.91 -13.40 11.74
CA LEU A 64 -15.25 -13.67 12.25
C LEU A 64 -15.43 -13.17 13.69
N ASP A 65 -14.33 -13.09 14.44
CA ASP A 65 -14.34 -12.71 15.82
C ASP A 65 -14.09 -11.20 15.97
N PRO A 66 -15.03 -10.44 16.57
CA PRO A 66 -14.91 -8.98 16.69
C PRO A 66 -13.72 -8.55 17.55
N GLU A 67 -13.39 -9.29 18.62
CA GLU A 67 -12.26 -8.99 19.50
C GLU A 67 -10.94 -9.18 18.75
N GLN A 68 -10.79 -10.28 18.02
CA GLN A 68 -9.60 -10.53 17.20
C GLN A 68 -9.46 -9.54 16.05
N ARG A 69 -10.57 -9.04 15.47
CA ARG A 69 -10.52 -7.95 14.50
C ARG A 69 -9.97 -6.67 15.13
N GLN A 70 -10.45 -6.30 16.32
CA GLN A 70 -9.96 -5.12 17.02
C GLN A 70 -8.46 -5.22 17.34
N VAL A 71 -7.98 -6.39 17.77
CA VAL A 71 -6.54 -6.65 18.00
C VAL A 71 -5.72 -6.45 16.73
N ARG A 72 -6.31 -6.67 15.54
CA ARG A 72 -5.64 -6.50 14.25
C ARG A 72 -5.66 -5.09 13.71
N LEU A 73 -6.44 -4.17 14.28
CA LEU A 73 -6.38 -2.77 13.90
C LEU A 73 -4.96 -2.23 14.16
N GLY A 74 -4.42 -1.45 13.22
CA GLY A 74 -3.05 -0.95 13.25
C GLY A 74 -1.96 -1.97 12.91
N SER A 75 -2.30 -3.25 12.77
CA SER A 75 -1.35 -4.30 12.36
C SER A 75 -1.00 -4.18 10.88
N LEU A 76 0.21 -4.64 10.53
CA LEU A 76 0.68 -4.67 9.16
C LEU A 76 -0.12 -5.67 8.33
N PHE A 77 -0.48 -5.27 7.12
CA PHE A 77 -1.27 -6.07 6.20
C PHE A 77 -0.80 -5.87 4.75
N PRO A 78 -0.53 -6.94 3.98
CA PRO A 78 -0.11 -6.81 2.59
C PRO A 78 -1.29 -6.35 1.71
N CYS A 79 -1.18 -5.15 1.13
CA CYS A 79 -2.14 -4.69 0.13
C CYS A 79 -1.80 -5.25 -1.25
N GLY A 80 -2.70 -6.04 -1.84
CA GLY A 80 -2.51 -6.58 -3.20
C GLY A 80 -2.45 -5.50 -4.28
N TRP A 81 -3.27 -4.45 -4.16
CA TRP A 81 -3.29 -3.32 -5.09
C TRP A 81 -1.98 -2.54 -5.10
N CYS A 82 -1.44 -2.18 -3.92
CA CYS A 82 -0.14 -1.53 -3.82
C CYS A 82 1.01 -2.41 -4.32
N ALA A 83 0.87 -3.74 -4.25
CA ALA A 83 1.85 -4.64 -4.83
C ALA A 83 1.81 -4.62 -6.37
N MET A 84 0.63 -4.45 -6.98
CA MET A 84 0.43 -4.39 -8.43
C MET A 84 0.73 -3.02 -9.06
N ASP A 85 0.42 -1.91 -8.37
CA ASP A 85 0.63 -0.55 -8.88
C ASP A 85 2.11 -0.23 -9.17
N ARG A 86 3.02 -0.86 -8.42
CA ARG A 86 4.49 -0.80 -8.66
C ARG A 86 4.94 -1.45 -9.98
N SER A 87 4.03 -2.05 -10.75
CA SER A 87 4.27 -2.72 -12.03
C SER A 87 3.49 -2.11 -13.20
N HIS A 88 2.70 -1.04 -12.99
CA HIS A 88 1.90 -0.41 -14.06
C HIS A 88 2.58 0.82 -14.71
N ASP A 89 3.91 0.93 -14.67
CA ASP A 89 4.63 2.05 -15.33
C ASP A 89 4.82 1.89 -16.86
N GLU A 90 4.27 0.85 -17.49
CA GLU A 90 4.42 0.69 -18.95
C GLU A 90 3.08 0.44 -19.63
N SER A 91 2.41 1.50 -20.08
CA SER A 91 1.74 1.58 -21.40
C SER A 91 0.72 2.73 -21.47
N LYS A 92 1.20 3.95 -21.72
CA LYS A 92 0.45 4.96 -22.49
C LYS A 92 1.40 5.85 -23.28
N GLU A 93 2.09 5.24 -24.24
CA GLU A 93 2.62 5.93 -25.41
C GLU A 93 2.21 5.10 -26.63
N VAL A 94 1.12 5.51 -27.30
CA VAL A 94 0.98 5.84 -28.74
C VAL A 94 -0.49 6.05 -29.10
#